data_AF-A0A800A870-F1
#
_entry.id   AF-A0A800A870-F1
#
_cell.length_a   1.000
_cell.length_b   1.000
_cell.length_c   1.000
_cell.angle_alpha   90.00
_cell.angle_beta   90.00
_cell.angle_gamma   90.00
#
_symmetry.space_group_name_H-M   'P 1'
#
loop_
_entity.id
_entity.type
_entity.pdbx_description
1 polymer ?
#
loop_
_entity_poly.entity_id
_entity_poly.type
_entity_poly.pdbx_seq_one_letter_code
_entity_poly.pdbx_strand_id
1 'polypeptide(L)'
;MTIDMSTFNVSLRTPGNNQGLSATVRLEDERLSITAGEHEIGEWPLSELRLEATGTGYRMMAEGELVILDFESVSAFERELAEASKTRKGRRRRSAKEKQTKREKAPEGETAQ
;
A
#
# COMPACT_ATOMS: atom_id res chain seq x y z
N MET A 1 0.41 6.04 19.77
CA MET A 1 0.41 5.67 18.35
C MET A 1 0.87 4.23 18.30
N THR A 2 -0.02 3.28 18.06
CA THR A 2 0.33 1.87 18.01
C THR A 2 1.14 1.64 16.74
N ILE A 3 2.41 1.30 16.93
CA ILE A 3 3.27 0.75 15.89
C ILE A 3 2.74 -0.68 15.72
N ASP A 4 1.75 -0.88 14.85
CA ASP A 4 1.22 -2.22 14.60
C ASP A 4 2.24 -2.96 13.74
N MET A 5 3.09 -3.73 14.42
CA MET A 5 4.09 -4.59 13.82
C MET A 5 3.40 -5.90 13.44
N SER A 6 3.09 -6.05 12.16
CA SER A 6 2.32 -7.19 11.67
C SER A 6 3.22 -8.17 10.96
N THR A 7 3.24 -9.41 11.47
CA THR A 7 4.07 -10.50 10.92
C THR A 7 3.17 -11.57 10.32
N PHE A 8 3.45 -11.92 9.06
CA PHE A 8 2.69 -12.91 8.29
C PHE A 8 3.60 -14.05 7.86
N ASN A 9 3.13 -15.28 8.04
CA ASN A 9 3.80 -16.43 7.47
C ASN A 9 3.27 -16.65 6.03
N VAL A 10 4.18 -16.82 5.09
CA VAL A 10 3.87 -16.96 3.66
C VAL A 10 4.71 -18.07 3.06
N SER A 11 4.22 -18.67 1.99
CA SER A 11 5.02 -19.57 1.16
C SER A 11 5.55 -18.81 -0.03
N LEU A 12 6.87 -18.65 -0.09
CA LEU A 12 7.57 -17.97 -1.16
C LEU A 12 7.89 -18.97 -2.27
N ARG A 13 7.46 -18.67 -3.49
CA ARG A 13 7.63 -19.51 -4.68
C ARG A 13 8.27 -18.69 -5.79
N THR A 14 9.16 -19.29 -6.57
CA THR A 14 9.77 -18.64 -7.73
C THR A 14 9.27 -19.28 -9.03
N PRO A 15 9.17 -18.52 -10.13
CA PRO A 15 8.73 -19.03 -11.41
C PRO A 15 9.76 -20.04 -11.94
N GLY A 16 9.47 -21.32 -11.76
CA GLY A 16 10.38 -22.42 -12.11
C GLY A 16 10.78 -23.30 -10.92
N ASN A 17 10.50 -22.87 -9.68
CA ASN A 17 10.68 -23.68 -8.48
C ASN A 17 9.34 -23.92 -7.78
N ASN A 18 8.91 -25.18 -7.73
CA ASN A 18 7.67 -25.58 -7.06
C ASN A 18 7.88 -25.82 -5.55
N GLN A 19 9.12 -25.80 -5.07
CA GLN A 19 9.38 -25.86 -3.63
C GLN A 19 9.00 -24.50 -3.01
N GLY A 20 7.79 -24.43 -2.44
CA GLY A 20 7.39 -23.32 -1.59
C GLY A 20 8.31 -23.24 -0.38
N LEU A 21 9.05 -22.15 -0.27
CA LEU A 21 9.93 -21.87 0.85
C LEU A 21 9.16 -21.09 1.90
N SER A 22 9.12 -21.60 3.13
CA SER A 22 8.48 -20.87 4.24
C SER A 22 9.21 -19.57 4.49
N ALA A 23 8.49 -18.46 4.34
CA ALA A 23 8.97 -17.12 4.56
C ALA A 23 8.07 -16.35 5.51
N THR A 24 8.64 -15.34 6.13
CA THR A 24 7.98 -14.46 7.08
C THR A 24 8.05 -13.06 6.52
N VAL A 25 6.89 -12.45 6.31
CA VAL A 25 6.73 -11.06 5.89
C VAL A 25 6.47 -10.23 7.13
N ARG A 26 7.28 -9.22 7.35
CA ARG A 26 7.12 -8.23 8.42
C ARG A 26 6.73 -6.89 7.82
N LEU A 27 5.64 -6.33 8.33
CA LEU A 27 5.17 -4.98 8.03
C LEU A 27 5.42 -4.12 9.27
N GLU A 28 6.34 -3.16 9.17
CA GLU A 28 6.68 -2.22 10.23
C GLU A 28 6.99 -0.85 9.64
N ASP A 29 6.47 0.23 10.22
CA ASP A 29 6.81 1.63 9.85
C ASP A 29 6.77 1.92 8.33
N GLU A 30 5.75 1.41 7.64
CA GLU A 30 5.61 1.50 6.17
C GLU A 30 6.71 0.81 5.36
N ARG A 31 7.42 -0.14 5.97
CA ARG A 31 8.39 -1.03 5.33
C ARG A 31 7.90 -2.47 5.37
N LEU A 32 8.27 -3.21 4.34
CA LEU A 32 8.02 -4.63 4.20
C LEU A 32 9.36 -5.34 4.16
N SER A 33 9.60 -6.22 5.13
CA SER A 33 10.81 -7.04 5.23
C SER A 33 10.44 -8.50 5.04
N ILE A 34 11.19 -9.22 4.21
CA ILE A 34 10.95 -10.63 3.91
C ILE A 34 12.13 -11.46 4.40
N THR A 35 11.84 -12.46 5.22
CA THR A 35 12.84 -13.41 5.72
C THR A 35 12.40 -14.83 5.38
N ALA A 36 13.20 -15.58 4.61
CA ALA A 36 12.92 -16.96 4.27
C ALA A 36 13.82 -17.91 5.07
N GLY A 37 13.24 -18.64 6.02
CA GLY A 37 13.99 -19.45 6.98
C GLY A 37 14.99 -18.60 7.78
N GLU A 38 16.28 -18.83 7.57
CA GLU A 38 17.39 -18.11 8.22
C GLU A 38 17.97 -16.99 7.35
N HIS A 39 17.47 -16.80 6.12
CA HIS A 39 17.98 -15.83 5.17
C HIS A 39 17.04 -14.63 5.05
N GLU A 40 17.57 -13.42 5.25
CA GLU A 40 16.85 -12.19 4.92
C GLU A 40 16.92 -11.98 3.40
N ILE A 41 15.75 -11.90 2.75
CA ILE A 41 15.65 -11.63 1.31
C ILE A 41 15.80 -10.12 1.07
N GLY A 42 15.29 -9.30 1.98
CA GLY A 42 15.46 -7.86 1.94
C GLY A 42 14.34 -7.08 2.61
N GLU A 43 14.51 -5.76 2.59
CA GLU A 43 13.57 -4.78 3.11
C GLU A 43 13.27 -3.74 2.04
N TRP A 44 11.98 -3.46 1.84
CA TRP A 44 11.51 -2.47 0.87
C TRP A 44 10.50 -1.52 1.49
N PRO A 45 10.55 -0.23 1.18
CA PRO A 45 9.49 0.69 1.55
C PRO A 45 8.22 0.39 0.75
N LEU A 46 7.06 0.38 1.42
CA LEU A 46 5.75 0.15 0.78
C LEU A 46 5.43 1.13 -0.35
N SER A 47 6.11 2.27 -0.37
CA SER A 47 5.97 3.27 -1.44
C SER A 47 6.59 2.88 -2.78
N GLU A 48 7.62 2.04 -2.75
CA GLU A 48 8.36 1.59 -3.94
C GLU A 48 8.02 0.15 -4.29
N LEU A 49 7.50 -0.61 -3.32
CA LEU A 49 7.04 -1.97 -3.49
C LEU A 49 5.89 -2.06 -4.51
N ARG A 50 6.09 -2.86 -5.55
CA ARG A 50 5.08 -3.21 -6.54
C ARG A 50 4.61 -4.63 -6.28
N LEU A 51 3.51 -4.78 -5.55
CA LEU A 51 2.81 -6.05 -5.36
C LEU A 51 1.70 -6.18 -6.41
N GLU A 52 1.70 -7.26 -7.18
CA GLU A 52 0.65 -7.61 -8.12
C GLU A 52 -0.17 -8.78 -7.57
N ALA A 53 -1.47 -8.60 -7.37
CA ALA A 53 -2.33 -9.68 -6.89
C ALA A 53 -2.44 -10.80 -7.95
N THR A 54 -2.12 -12.02 -7.56
CA THR A 54 -2.19 -13.22 -8.39
C THR A 54 -3.11 -14.24 -7.73
N GLY A 55 -4.42 -13.98 -7.68
CA GLY A 55 -5.50 -14.92 -7.30
C GLY A 55 -5.41 -15.56 -5.90
N THR A 56 -4.37 -16.34 -5.63
CA THR A 56 -4.03 -16.99 -4.36
C THR A 56 -2.98 -16.22 -3.55
N GLY A 57 -2.34 -15.19 -4.11
CA GLY A 57 -1.26 -14.47 -3.44
C GLY A 57 -0.84 -13.18 -4.13
N TYR A 58 0.42 -12.79 -3.93
CA TYR A 58 1.03 -11.61 -4.54
C TYR A 58 2.32 -11.94 -5.27
N ARG A 59 2.54 -11.26 -6.39
CA ARG A 59 3.78 -11.31 -7.14
C ARG A 59 4.55 -10.01 -6.96
N MET A 60 5.85 -10.13 -6.74
CA MET A 60 6.76 -8.98 -6.65
C MET A 60 8.11 -9.29 -7.26
N MET A 61 8.92 -8.26 -7.49
CA MET A 61 10.34 -8.42 -7.78
C MET A 61 11.15 -8.14 -6.51
N ALA A 62 11.97 -9.11 -6.10
CA ALA A 62 12.96 -8.99 -5.03
C ALA A 62 14.34 -9.32 -5.59
N GLU A 63 15.33 -8.46 -5.36
CA GLU A 63 16.71 -8.65 -5.85
C GLU A 63 16.83 -8.94 -7.37
N GLY A 64 15.88 -8.46 -8.17
CA GLY A 64 15.84 -8.72 -9.61
C GLY A 64 15.26 -10.08 -9.99
N GLU A 65 14.81 -10.88 -9.02
CA GLU A 65 14.09 -12.12 -9.21
C GLU A 65 12.58 -11.92 -8.98
N LEU A 66 11.77 -12.57 -9.80
CA LEU A 66 10.33 -12.55 -9.64
C LEU A 66 9.91 -13.59 -8.59
N VAL A 67 9.16 -13.14 -7.60
CA VAL A 67 8.76 -13.94 -6.46
C VAL A 67 7.25 -13.92 -6.30
N ILE A 68 6.68 -15.06 -5.92
CA ILE A 68 5.26 -15.25 -5.65
C ILE A 68 5.13 -15.56 -4.17
N LEU A 69 4.44 -14.70 -3.45
CA LEU A 69 4.10 -14.80 -2.04
C LEU A 69 2.70 -15.39 -1.94
N ASP A 70 2.60 -16.64 -1.52
CA ASP A 70 1.34 -17.33 -1.27
C ASP A 70 0.98 -17.14 0.22
N PHE A 71 -0.10 -16.41 0.48
CA PHE A 71 -0.55 -16.06 1.82
C PHE A 71 -1.71 -16.98 2.22
N GLU A 72 -1.66 -17.56 3.42
CA GLU A 72 -2.80 -18.31 3.96
C GLU A 72 -4.04 -17.42 4.14
N SER A 73 -3.82 -16.14 4.47
CA SER A 73 -4.88 -15.13 4.64
C SER A 73 -4.55 -13.84 3.90
N VAL A 74 -4.75 -13.86 2.56
CA VAL A 74 -4.59 -12.69 1.68
C VAL A 74 -5.35 -11.47 2.21
N SER A 75 -6.60 -11.64 2.65
CA SER A 75 -7.45 -10.55 3.13
C SER A 75 -6.92 -9.85 4.39
N ALA A 76 -6.22 -10.58 5.27
CA ALA A 76 -5.63 -10.00 6.48
C ALA A 76 -4.44 -9.10 6.10
N PHE A 77 -3.57 -9.61 5.22
CA PHE A 77 -2.45 -8.85 4.69
C PHE A 77 -2.90 -7.61 3.90
N GLU A 78 -3.94 -7.72 3.07
CA GLU A 78 -4.51 -6.57 2.34
C GLU A 78 -4.99 -5.45 3.25
N ARG A 79 -5.65 -5.82 4.35
CA ARG A 79 -6.16 -4.84 5.31
C ARG A 79 -5.01 -4.06 5.93
N GLU A 80 -3.99 -4.76 6.36
CA GLU A 80 -2.80 -4.21 6.99
C GLU A 80 -1.98 -3.36 6.02
N LEU A 81 -1.77 -3.85 4.79
CA LEU A 81 -1.14 -3.09 3.71
C LEU A 81 -1.92 -1.81 3.40
N ALA A 82 -3.26 -1.88 3.36
CA ALA A 82 -4.11 -0.72 3.11
C ALA A 82 -4.09 0.28 4.27
N GLU A 83 -4.03 -0.19 5.52
CA GLU A 83 -3.88 0.67 6.70
C GLU A 83 -2.51 1.36 6.73
N ALA A 84 -1.43 0.60 6.49
CA ALA A 84 -0.07 1.14 6.37
C ALA A 84 0.06 2.13 5.21
N SER A 85 -0.64 1.91 4.08
CA SER A 85 -0.62 2.84 2.94
C SER A 85 -1.51 4.09 3.14
N LYS A 86 -2.60 3.98 3.93
CA LYS A 86 -3.54 5.08 4.19
C LYS A 86 -2.91 6.24 4.97
N THR A 87 -1.89 5.98 5.79
CA THR A 87 -1.17 7.02 6.56
C THR A 87 -0.62 8.13 5.64
N ARG A 88 -0.26 7.82 4.37
CA ARG A 88 0.18 8.81 3.38
C ARG A 88 -0.95 9.57 2.67
N LYS A 89 -2.12 8.95 2.48
CA LYS A 89 -3.19 9.54 1.66
C LYS A 89 -4.04 10.58 2.39
N GLY A 90 -3.86 10.73 3.71
CA GLY A 90 -4.58 11.70 4.54
C GLY A 90 -4.13 13.17 4.40
N ARG A 91 -2.95 13.48 3.83
CA ARG A 91 -2.42 14.86 3.79
C ARG A 91 -2.68 15.63 2.49
N ARG A 92 -3.50 15.10 1.58
CA ARG A 92 -3.75 15.74 0.27
C ARG A 92 -5.22 15.99 -0.06
N ARG A 93 -6.06 16.32 0.93
CA ARG A 93 -7.38 16.96 0.70
C ARG A 93 -7.80 17.90 1.85
N ARG A 94 -6.97 18.88 2.20
CA ARG A 94 -7.42 20.09 2.91
C ARG A 94 -6.60 21.29 2.45
N SER A 95 -6.97 21.84 1.30
CA SER A 95 -6.85 23.27 0.98
C SER A 95 -7.28 23.44 -0.47
N ALA A 96 -8.47 24.01 -0.67
CA ALA A 96 -8.95 24.74 -1.87
C ALA A 96 -10.39 24.39 -2.24
N LYS A 97 -11.37 24.74 -1.37
CA LYS A 97 -12.61 25.38 -1.84
C LYS A 97 -13.41 26.02 -0.68
N GLU A 98 -12.76 26.80 0.17
CA GLU A 98 -13.47 27.72 1.06
C GLU A 98 -13.21 29.15 0.60
N LYS A 99 -14.12 29.64 -0.27
CA LYS A 99 -14.58 31.03 -0.38
C LYS A 99 -15.22 31.25 -1.75
N GLN A 100 -16.55 31.09 -1.82
CA GLN A 100 -17.38 31.96 -2.64
C GLN A 100 -18.83 31.88 -2.15
N THR A 101 -19.05 32.41 -0.95
CA THR A 101 -20.39 32.77 -0.48
C THR A 101 -20.30 34.09 0.25
N LYS A 102 -20.43 35.19 -0.51
CA LYS A 102 -20.99 36.46 -0.06
C LYS A 102 -21.40 37.22 -1.33
N ARG A 103 -22.64 37.03 -1.80
CA ARG A 103 -23.77 37.96 -1.56
C ARG A 103 -23.38 39.42 -1.75
N GLU A 104 -23.75 39.96 -2.91
CA GLU A 104 -24.31 41.30 -3.09
C GLU A 104 -25.09 41.25 -4.42
N LYS A 105 -26.36 40.81 -4.41
CA LYS A 105 -27.58 41.64 -4.45
C LYS A 105 -27.42 42.97 -5.24
N ALA A 106 -28.19 43.04 -6.33
CA ALA A 106 -28.36 44.13 -7.31
C ALA A 106 -28.89 45.45 -6.68
N PRO A 107 -28.94 46.58 -7.44
CA PRO A 107 -29.97 46.78 -8.47
C PRO A 107 -29.55 47.55 -9.75
N GLU A 108 -30.44 47.43 -10.75
CA GLU A 108 -30.82 48.31 -11.88
C GLU A 108 -29.99 49.54 -12.30
N GLY A 109 -29.99 49.76 -13.63
CA GLY A 109 -29.58 50.98 -14.34
C GLY A 109 -29.17 50.63 -15.77
N GLU A 110 -30.11 50.50 -16.72
CA GLU A 110 -30.46 51.57 -17.67
C GLU A 110 -29.23 52.16 -18.40
N THR A 111 -29.00 51.72 -19.64
CA THR A 111 -28.92 52.63 -20.81
C THR A 111 -28.80 51.83 -22.11
N ALA A 112 -29.74 52.13 -23.00
CA ALA A 112 -29.66 51.85 -24.42
C ALA A 112 -28.62 52.78 -25.07
N GLN A 113 -27.92 52.26 -26.09
CA GLN A 113 -27.67 52.98 -27.34
C GLN A 113 -27.29 52.00 -28.44
#